data_AF-A0A2R5ELT0-F1
#
_entry.id   AF-A0A2R5ELT0-F1
#
_cell.length_a   1.000
_cell.length_b   1.000
_cell.length_c   1.000
_cell.angle_alpha   90.00
_cell.angle_beta   90.00
_cell.angle_gamma   90.00
#
_symmetry.space_group_name_H-M   'P 1'
#
loop_
_entity.id
_entity.type
_entity.pdbx_description
1 polymer ?
#
loop_
_entity_poly.entity_id
_entity_poly.type
_entity_poly.pdbx_seq_one_letter_code
_entity_poly.pdbx_strand_id
1 'polypeptide(L)' 'MSEFSASYHIRTNAKTKVVDLIKDSDNKGYVFEETNGWVTFLIDGPAFNINESVLLCNPGLLVHYNYAEDHGWEF' A
#
# COMPACT_ATOMS: atom_id res chain seq x y z
N MET A 1 -8.33 2.58 18.07
CA MET A 1 -7.67 2.50 16.75
C MET A 1 -6.22 2.18 17.03
N SER A 2 -5.63 1.25 16.29
CA SER A 2 -4.20 0.91 16.46
C SER A 2 -3.37 2.18 16.26
N GLU A 3 -2.34 2.37 17.08
CA GLU A 3 -1.41 3.51 17.03
C GLU A 3 -0.48 3.46 15.79
N PHE A 4 -0.65 2.44 14.94
CA PHE A 4 0.12 2.20 13.73
C PHE A 4 -0.82 1.96 12.55
N SER A 5 -0.54 2.62 11.42
CA SER A 5 -1.24 2.35 10.16
C SER A 5 -0.31 2.50 8.96
N ALA A 6 -0.43 1.60 7.99
CA ALA A 6 0.26 1.70 6.72
C ALA A 6 -0.69 1.42 5.56
N SER A 7 -0.48 2.10 4.45
CA SER A 7 -1.24 1.93 3.23
C SER A 7 -0.43 2.31 2.00
N TYR A 8 -0.81 1.73 0.87
CA TYR A 8 -0.26 2.08 -0.42
C TYR A 8 -1.25 2.95 -1.19
N HIS A 9 -0.73 3.88 -1.99
CA HIS A 9 -1.53 4.72 -2.87
C HIS A 9 -0.89 4.76 -4.25
N ILE A 10 -1.67 4.47 -5.29
CA ILE A 10 -1.26 4.61 -6.69
C ILE A 10 -2.12 5.65 -7.36
N ARG A 11 -1.49 6.48 -8.20
CA ARG A 11 -2.20 7.43 -9.06
C ARG A 11 -2.79 6.71 -10.26
N THR A 12 -4.08 6.41 -10.23
CA THR A 12 -4.82 5.74 -11.31
C THR A 12 -6.32 5.98 -11.17
N ASN A 13 -7.03 6.01 -12.30
CA ASN A 13 -8.49 6.07 -12.34
C ASN A 13 -9.13 4.67 -12.43
N ALA A 14 -8.30 3.61 -12.48
CA ALA A 14 -8.72 2.25 -12.71
C ALA A 14 -8.34 1.36 -11.53
N LYS A 15 -9.34 1.06 -10.68
CA LYS A 15 -9.22 0.15 -9.53
C LYS A 15 -8.70 -1.24 -9.93
N THR A 16 -9.13 -1.75 -11.09
CA THR A 16 -8.72 -3.06 -11.61
C THR A 16 -7.21 -3.19 -11.77
N LYS A 17 -6.50 -2.12 -12.16
CA LYS A 17 -5.04 -2.13 -12.26
C LYS A 17 -4.35 -2.41 -10.92
N VAL A 18 -4.95 -1.97 -9.81
CA VAL A 18 -4.41 -2.23 -8.46
C VAL A 18 -4.73 -3.64 -8.00
N VAL A 19 -5.90 -4.17 -8.39
CA VAL A 19 -6.25 -5.59 -8.15
C VAL A 19 -5.27 -6.51 -8.90
N ASP A 20 -5.00 -6.20 -10.17
CA ASP A 20 -4.05 -6.95 -11.00
C ASP A 20 -2.64 -6.85 -10.41
N LEU A 21 -2.19 -5.66 -9.98
CA LEU A 21 -0.91 -5.47 -9.29
C LEU A 21 -0.75 -6.35 -8.03
N ILE A 22 -1.77 -6.39 -7.16
CA ILE A 22 -1.72 -7.21 -5.95
C ILE A 22 -1.60 -8.69 -6.30
N LYS A 23 -2.34 -9.13 -7.33
CA LYS A 23 -2.29 -10.52 -7.80
C LYS A 23 -0.95 -10.87 -8.46
N ASP A 24 -0.44 -10.00 -9.32
CA ASP A 24 0.81 -10.21 -10.07
C ASP A 24 2.06 -10.17 -9.17
N SER A 25 1.95 -9.48 -8.04
CA SER A 25 2.97 -9.47 -6.98
C SER A 25 2.85 -10.63 -5.97
N ASP A 26 1.94 -11.58 -6.21
CA ASP A 26 1.65 -12.73 -5.33
C ASP A 26 1.26 -12.32 -3.89
N ASN A 27 0.54 -11.21 -3.77
CA ASN A 27 0.07 -10.69 -2.49
C ASN A 27 -1.45 -10.86 -2.32
N LYS A 28 -1.89 -10.72 -1.08
CA LYS A 28 -3.31 -10.56 -0.72
C LYS A 28 -3.51 -9.18 -0.14
N GLY A 29 -4.71 -8.64 -0.30
CA GLY A 29 -4.95 -7.26 0.10
C GLY A 29 -6.38 -6.80 -0.09
N TYR A 30 -6.59 -5.52 0.18
CA TYR A 30 -7.87 -4.84 0.00
C TYR A 30 -7.66 -3.56 -0.80
N VAL A 31 -8.52 -3.32 -1.79
CA VAL A 31 -8.45 -2.15 -2.67
C VAL A 31 -9.69 -1.29 -2.44
N PHE A 32 -9.47 -0.04 -2.03
CA PHE A 32 -10.53 0.95 -1.87
C PHE A 32 -11.01 1.47 -3.23
N GLU A 33 -12.13 2.18 -3.25
CA GLU A 33 -12.56 2.91 -4.44
C GLU A 33 -11.59 4.03 -4.78
N GLU A 34 -11.57 4.40 -6.05
CA GLU A 34 -10.80 5.54 -6.52
C GLU A 34 -11.37 6.84 -5.93
N THR A 35 -10.48 7.76 -5.54
CA THR A 35 -10.85 9.11 -5.13
C THR A 35 -9.78 10.11 -5.56
N ASN A 36 -10.16 11.11 -6.35
CA ASN A 36 -9.30 12.20 -6.84
C ASN A 36 -8.05 11.73 -7.64
N GLY A 37 -8.21 10.68 -8.43
CA GLY A 37 -7.18 10.05 -9.24
C GLY A 37 -6.24 9.14 -8.45
N TRP A 38 -6.60 8.78 -7.22
CA TRP A 38 -5.82 7.90 -6.35
C TRP A 38 -6.62 6.68 -5.94
N VAL A 39 -5.96 5.53 -5.96
CA VAL A 39 -6.48 4.29 -5.39
C VAL A 39 -5.61 3.91 -4.21
N THR A 40 -6.23 3.83 -3.04
CA THR A 40 -5.61 3.32 -1.82
C THR A 40 -5.78 1.81 -1.76
N PHE A 41 -4.76 1.10 -1.30
CA PHE A 41 -4.84 -0.33 -1.05
C PHE A 41 -3.97 -0.75 0.14
N LEU A 42 -4.36 -1.88 0.71
CA LEU A 42 -3.66 -2.56 1.80
C LEU A 42 -3.16 -3.89 1.28
N ILE A 43 -2.01 -4.31 1.79
CA ILE A 43 -1.47 -5.64 1.55
C ILE A 43 -1.34 -6.34 2.90
N ASP A 44 -1.66 -7.63 2.92
CA ASP A 44 -1.49 -8.49 4.08
C ASP A 44 0.00 -8.70 4.37
N GLY A 45 0.38 -8.67 5.66
CA GLY A 45 1.78 -8.76 6.09
C GLY A 45 2.26 -7.56 6.92
N PRO A 46 3.59 -7.41 7.10
CA PRO A 46 4.17 -6.39 7.96
C PRO A 46 3.95 -4.99 7.38
N ALA A 47 3.39 -4.09 8.20
CA ALA A 47 3.04 -2.72 7.80
C ALA A 47 4.24 -1.80 7.53
N PHE A 48 5.38 -2.06 8.18
CA PHE A 48 6.49 -1.10 8.23
C PHE A 48 7.50 -1.23 7.09
N ASN A 49 7.59 -2.41 6.48
CA ASN A 49 8.51 -2.66 5.38
C ASN A 49 7.77 -2.52 4.06
N ILE A 50 8.38 -1.80 3.13
CA ILE A 50 7.86 -1.74 1.78
C ILE A 50 7.95 -3.13 1.13
N ASN A 51 6.87 -3.58 0.49
CA ASN A 51 6.85 -4.87 -0.16
C ASN A 51 7.53 -4.77 -1.54
N GLU A 52 8.71 -5.38 -1.68
CA GLU A 52 9.53 -5.31 -2.89
C GLU A 52 8.82 -5.86 -4.13
N SER A 53 8.01 -6.92 -3.97
CA SER A 53 7.27 -7.51 -5.10
C SER A 53 6.26 -6.51 -5.69
N VAL A 54 5.62 -5.71 -4.84
CA VAL A 54 4.67 -4.66 -5.23
C VAL A 54 5.40 -3.54 -5.97
N LEU A 55 6.58 -3.15 -5.48
CA LEU A 55 7.42 -2.15 -6.15
C LEU A 55 7.84 -2.61 -7.55
N LEU A 56 8.27 -3.86 -7.69
CA LEU A 56 8.76 -4.40 -8.97
C LEU A 56 7.65 -4.57 -10.00
N CYS A 57 6.42 -4.90 -9.56
CA CYS A 57 5.26 -5.00 -10.43
C CYS A 57 4.56 -3.66 -10.69
N ASN A 58 4.91 -2.61 -9.95
CA ASN A 58 4.21 -1.32 -10.02
C ASN A 58 4.65 -0.51 -11.27
N PRO A 59 3.70 -0.14 -12.15
CA PRO A 59 4.01 0.52 -13.41
C PRO A 59 4.17 2.05 -13.31
N GLY A 60 4.09 2.65 -12.12
CA GLY A 60 4.01 4.12 -12.00
C GLY A 60 4.33 4.69 -10.63
N LEU A 61 3.71 5.82 -10.28
CA LEU A 61 3.91 6.49 -9.00
C LEU A 61 3.17 5.73 -7.88
N LEU A 62 3.95 5.17 -6.95
CA LEU A 62 3.48 4.52 -5.73
C LEU A 62 3.91 5.34 -4.52
N VAL A 63 2.98 5.59 -3.61
CA VAL A 63 3.24 6.17 -2.29
C VAL A 63 2.98 5.10 -1.24
N HIS A 64 3.97 4.84 -0.40
CA HIS A 64 3.82 4.03 0.80
C HIS A 64 3.67 4.98 2.00
N TYR A 65 2.44 5.09 2.51
CA TYR A 65 2.14 5.87 3.71
C TYR A 65 2.33 4.98 4.93
N ASN A 66 3.08 5.47 5.91
CA ASN A 66 3.30 4.80 7.19
C ASN A 66 3.17 5.84 8.30
N TYR A 67 2.19 5.66 9.17
CA TYR A 67 2.00 6.39 10.40
C TYR A 67 2.38 5.47 11.56
N ALA A 68 3.48 5.83 12.22
CA ALA A 68 3.90 5.27 13.49
C ALA A 68 4.09 6.44 14.44
N GLU A 69 3.39 6.44 15.58
CA GLU A 69 3.71 7.39 16.65
C GLU A 69 5.12 7.13 17.20
N ASP A 70 5.78 8.23 17.49
CA ASP A 70 7.16 8.46 17.88
C ASP A 70 8.00 7.29 18.42
N HIS A 71 9.26 7.31 17.99
CA HIS A 71 10.38 6.48 18.40
C HIS A 71 10.76 6.73 19.87
N GLY A 72 9.90 6.35 20.81
CA GLY A 72 10.16 6.43 22.25
C GLY A 72 10.87 5.21 22.84
N TRP A 73 11.12 4.14 22.08
CA TRP A 73 11.75 2.91 22.59
C TRP A 73 12.95 2.52 21.71
N GLU A 74 14.06 3.24 21.90
CA GLU A 74 15.39 2.65 21.77
C GLU A 74 15.68 1.81 23.03
N PHE A 75 15.95 0.52 22.86
CA PHE A 75 16.76 -0.30 23.76
C PHE A 75 17.79 -1.05 22.93
#